data_AF-E3GGB7-F1
#
_entry.id   AF-E3GGB7-F1
#
_cell.length_a   1.000
_cell.length_b   1.000
_cell.length_c   1.000
_cell.angle_alpha   90.00
_cell.angle_beta   90.00
_cell.angle_gamma   90.00
#
_symmetry.space_group_name_H-M   'P 1'
#
loop_
_entity.id
_entity.type
_entity.pdbx_description
1 polymer ?
#
loop_
_entity_poly.entity_id
_entity_poly.type
_entity_poly.pdbx_seq_one_letter_code
_entity_poly.pdbx_strand_id
1 'polypeptide(L)'
;MLWLIFLVLLFAAVISFNQYIKNRKKYKAGEMGETEIYQMLNQAAPRSSVILRNLYLPTARGTTEIDLLLLSRKGIFVFEIKNYRGNIYGDERYNEWLKVLRNGKKVPFYNPVWQNEGHIRALLRLLPEINPRVVYSRIVFCGSSEIKRVKIKNRRVQVLKDTDLKRKLKWKLRFSFNKFSGKELALFERRLQEFTNMNGKVKRKHKKQVKSLK
;
A
#
# COMPACT_ATOMS: atom_id res chain seq x y z
N MET A 1 -33.97 27.02 -26.46
CA MET A 1 -33.93 26.33 -25.14
C MET A 1 -33.31 24.93 -25.21
N LEU A 2 -33.74 24.04 -26.12
CA LEU A 2 -33.17 22.68 -26.27
C LEU A 2 -31.66 22.64 -26.61
N TRP A 3 -31.18 23.53 -27.47
CA TRP A 3 -29.75 23.66 -27.80
C TRP A 3 -28.89 24.03 -26.59
N LEU A 4 -29.41 24.84 -25.66
CA LEU A 4 -28.69 25.22 -24.44
C LEU A 4 -28.55 24.01 -23.49
N ILE A 5 -29.61 23.21 -23.36
CA ILE A 5 -29.57 21.95 -22.59
C ILE A 5 -28.55 20.99 -23.20
N PHE A 6 -28.54 20.85 -24.53
CA PHE A 6 -27.56 20.02 -25.22
C PHE A 6 -26.11 20.47 -24.98
N LEU A 7 -25.83 21.77 -25.05
CA LEU A 7 -24.49 22.32 -24.77
C LEU A 7 -24.06 22.08 -23.30
N VAL A 8 -24.98 22.24 -22.34
CA VAL A 8 -24.71 21.94 -20.92
C VAL A 8 -24.40 20.45 -20.72
N LEU A 9 -25.17 19.56 -21.33
CA LEU A 9 -24.94 18.11 -21.26
C LEU A 9 -23.62 17.71 -21.93
N LEU A 10 -23.30 18.30 -23.09
CA LEU A 10 -22.03 18.07 -23.79
C LEU A 10 -20.84 18.51 -22.92
N PHE A 11 -20.93 19.71 -22.33
CA PHE A 11 -19.89 20.22 -21.43
C PHE A 11 -19.71 19.34 -20.18
N ALA A 12 -20.82 18.91 -19.55
CA ALA A 12 -20.78 17.98 -18.42
C ALA A 12 -20.18 16.62 -18.81
N ALA A 13 -20.47 16.13 -20.02
CA ALA A 13 -19.88 14.89 -20.55
C ALA A 13 -18.36 15.04 -20.76
N VAL A 14 -17.89 16.17 -21.31
CA VAL A 14 -16.46 16.46 -21.49
C VAL A 14 -15.74 16.53 -20.13
N ILE A 15 -16.31 17.21 -19.14
CA ILE A 15 -15.74 17.26 -17.78
C ILE A 15 -15.65 15.85 -17.17
N SER A 16 -16.74 15.08 -17.26
CA SER A 16 -16.82 13.71 -16.73
C SER A 16 -15.80 12.79 -17.41
N PHE A 17 -15.65 12.91 -18.72
CA PHE A 17 -14.67 12.15 -19.50
C PHE A 17 -13.23 12.52 -19.12
N ASN A 18 -12.92 13.81 -19.01
CA ASN A 18 -11.60 14.28 -18.57
C ASN A 18 -11.26 13.78 -17.15
N GLN A 19 -12.23 13.81 -16.24
CA GLN A 19 -12.07 13.29 -14.88
C GLN A 19 -11.86 11.76 -14.88
N TYR A 20 -12.59 11.03 -15.74
CA TYR A 20 -12.41 9.60 -15.95
C TYR A 20 -10.99 9.26 -16.42
N ILE A 21 -10.49 9.94 -17.46
CA ILE A 21 -9.13 9.73 -17.98
C ILE A 21 -8.07 10.03 -16.91
N LYS A 22 -8.20 11.14 -16.19
CA LYS A 22 -7.27 11.51 -15.11
C LYS A 22 -7.24 10.46 -14.01
N ASN A 23 -8.39 9.94 -13.61
CA ASN A 23 -8.50 8.88 -12.61
C ASN A 23 -7.86 7.58 -13.11
N ARG A 24 -8.12 7.16 -14.35
CA ARG A 24 -7.52 5.96 -14.96
C ARG A 24 -6.00 6.04 -14.99
N LYS A 25 -5.43 7.19 -15.41
CA LYS A 25 -3.96 7.42 -15.39
C LYS A 25 -3.39 7.27 -13.98
N LYS A 26 -4.06 7.85 -12.97
CA LYS A 26 -3.64 7.73 -11.56
C LYS A 26 -3.68 6.29 -11.05
N TYR A 27 -4.74 5.54 -11.36
CA TYR A 27 -4.83 4.13 -10.96
C TYR A 27 -3.73 3.29 -11.62
N LYS A 28 -3.51 3.47 -12.92
CA LYS A 28 -2.43 2.78 -13.64
C LYS A 28 -1.06 3.09 -13.06
N ALA A 29 -0.81 4.34 -12.66
CA ALA A 29 0.43 4.70 -11.97
C ALA A 29 0.61 3.98 -10.63
N GLY A 30 -0.45 3.89 -9.81
CA GLY A 30 -0.42 3.10 -8.57
C GLY A 30 -0.06 1.64 -8.82
N GLU A 31 -0.78 1.00 -9.77
CA GLU A 31 -0.57 -0.40 -10.14
C GLU A 31 0.83 -0.69 -10.71
N MET A 32 1.39 0.24 -11.49
CA MET A 32 2.79 0.14 -11.96
C MET A 32 3.76 0.18 -10.79
N GLY A 33 3.58 1.11 -9.85
CA GLY A 33 4.43 1.21 -8.66
C GLY A 33 4.39 -0.06 -7.81
N GLU A 34 3.21 -0.65 -7.60
CA GLU A 34 3.08 -1.94 -6.91
C GLU A 34 3.80 -3.07 -7.67
N THR A 35 3.66 -3.10 -8.99
CA THR A 35 4.25 -4.14 -9.84
C THR A 35 5.79 -4.06 -9.83
N GLU A 36 6.36 -2.86 -9.87
CA GLU A 36 7.81 -2.64 -9.76
C GLU A 36 8.36 -3.14 -8.42
N ILE A 37 7.69 -2.81 -7.32
CA ILE A 37 8.09 -3.31 -5.99
C ILE A 37 7.95 -4.83 -5.92
N TYR A 38 6.87 -5.40 -6.44
CA TYR A 38 6.67 -6.85 -6.50
C TYR A 38 7.81 -7.56 -7.26
N GLN A 39 8.19 -7.05 -8.42
CA GLN A 39 9.31 -7.61 -9.20
C GLN A 39 10.64 -7.50 -8.43
N MET A 40 10.89 -6.36 -7.78
CA MET A 40 12.07 -6.19 -6.94
C MET A 40 12.09 -7.18 -5.77
N LEU A 41 10.95 -7.40 -5.10
CA LEU A 41 10.85 -8.39 -4.01
C LEU A 41 11.15 -9.80 -4.50
N ASN A 42 10.65 -10.21 -5.67
CA ASN A 42 10.95 -11.51 -6.27
C ASN A 42 12.45 -11.73 -6.51
N GLN A 43 13.18 -10.66 -6.84
CA GLN A 43 14.64 -10.73 -7.02
C GLN A 43 15.42 -10.69 -5.70
N ALA A 44 14.85 -10.09 -4.65
CA ALA A 44 15.57 -9.77 -3.42
C ALA A 44 15.32 -10.77 -2.29
N ALA A 45 14.11 -11.34 -2.23
CA ALA A 45 13.72 -12.28 -1.20
C ALA A 45 14.29 -13.69 -1.47
N PRO A 46 14.64 -14.46 -0.42
CA PRO A 46 14.96 -15.88 -0.58
C PRO A 46 13.81 -16.64 -1.24
N ARG A 47 14.12 -17.65 -2.07
CA ARG A 47 13.13 -18.52 -2.75
C ARG A 47 12.15 -19.20 -1.80
N SER A 48 12.52 -19.38 -0.54
CA SER A 48 11.65 -19.94 0.52
C SER A 48 10.67 -18.94 1.13
N SER A 49 10.63 -17.71 0.63
CA SER A 49 9.66 -16.68 1.04
C SER A 49 8.48 -16.66 0.06
N VAL A 50 7.33 -16.25 0.55
CA VAL A 50 6.09 -16.11 -0.23
C VAL A 50 5.75 -14.64 -0.34
N ILE A 51 5.35 -14.19 -1.54
CA ILE A 51 4.90 -12.82 -1.78
C ILE A 51 3.45 -12.87 -2.24
N LEU A 52 2.54 -12.26 -1.46
CA LEU A 52 1.13 -12.13 -1.79
C LEU A 52 0.83 -10.67 -2.16
N ARG A 53 -0.10 -10.46 -3.08
CA ARG A 53 -0.46 -9.14 -3.61
C ARG A 53 -1.97 -8.90 -3.56
N ASN A 54 -2.37 -7.66 -3.33
CA ASN A 54 -3.76 -7.22 -3.30
C ASN A 54 -4.64 -8.07 -2.36
N LEU A 55 -4.24 -8.21 -1.10
CA LEU A 55 -5.00 -8.99 -0.11
C LEU A 55 -6.12 -8.13 0.47
N TYR A 56 -7.37 -8.55 0.28
CA TYR A 56 -8.53 -7.83 0.82
C TYR A 56 -9.01 -8.50 2.10
N LEU A 57 -8.53 -8.02 3.24
CA LEU A 57 -8.87 -8.61 4.53
C LEU A 57 -10.16 -7.99 5.10
N PRO A 58 -11.06 -8.79 5.69
CA PRO A 58 -12.25 -8.29 6.36
C PRO A 58 -11.89 -7.46 7.59
N THR A 59 -12.69 -6.44 7.85
CA THR A 59 -12.63 -5.57 9.02
C THR A 59 -14.05 -5.32 9.52
N ALA A 60 -14.19 -4.74 10.72
CA ALA A 60 -15.51 -4.40 11.26
C ALA A 60 -16.29 -3.39 10.39
N ARG A 61 -15.60 -2.63 9.52
CA ARG A 61 -16.19 -1.55 8.70
C ARG A 61 -16.19 -1.86 7.20
N GLY A 62 -15.96 -3.12 6.81
CA GLY A 62 -15.83 -3.53 5.41
C GLY A 62 -14.51 -4.26 5.17
N THR A 63 -13.71 -3.83 4.19
CA THR A 63 -12.42 -4.48 3.90
C THR A 63 -11.26 -3.50 3.96
N THR A 64 -10.07 -4.05 4.15
CA THR A 64 -8.80 -3.35 3.97
C THR A 64 -7.96 -4.07 2.92
N GLU A 65 -7.25 -3.31 2.07
CA GLU A 65 -6.36 -3.86 1.05
C GLU A 65 -4.91 -3.77 1.53
N ILE A 66 -4.17 -4.88 1.49
CA ILE A 66 -2.72 -4.90 1.63
C ILE A 66 -2.11 -4.98 0.23
N ASP A 67 -1.33 -3.97 -0.16
CA ASP A 67 -0.72 -3.90 -1.49
C ASP A 67 0.19 -5.11 -1.73
N LEU A 68 1.17 -5.33 -0.86
CA LEU A 68 2.05 -6.50 -0.86
C LEU A 68 2.31 -7.01 0.55
N LEU A 69 2.40 -8.34 0.67
CA LEU A 69 2.78 -9.04 1.88
C LEU A 69 3.92 -10.01 1.57
N LEU A 70 5.05 -9.88 2.26
CA LEU A 70 6.15 -10.84 2.21
C LEU A 70 6.13 -11.70 3.48
N LEU A 71 5.85 -12.99 3.31
CA LEU A 71 6.01 -14.01 4.33
C LEU A 71 7.40 -14.61 4.20
N SER A 72 8.25 -14.43 5.21
CA SER A 72 9.60 -14.96 5.22
C SER A 72 9.91 -15.60 6.55
N ARG A 73 10.85 -16.54 6.58
CA ARG A 73 11.33 -17.14 7.83
C ARG A 73 11.88 -16.09 8.79
N LYS A 74 12.24 -14.90 8.31
CA LYS A 74 12.83 -13.80 9.08
C LYS A 74 11.79 -12.84 9.70
N GLY A 75 10.53 -12.96 9.31
CA GLY A 75 9.46 -12.05 9.69
C GLY A 75 8.45 -11.85 8.58
N ILE A 76 7.37 -11.15 8.91
CA ILE A 76 6.30 -10.78 7.97
C ILE A 76 6.43 -9.30 7.67
N PHE A 77 6.49 -8.93 6.39
CA PHE A 77 6.64 -7.54 5.96
C PHE A 77 5.39 -7.13 5.22
N VAL A 78 4.72 -6.10 5.73
CA VAL A 78 3.47 -5.57 5.20
C VAL A 78 3.78 -4.25 4.53
N PHE A 79 3.55 -4.18 3.22
CA PHE A 79 3.93 -3.04 2.39
C PHE A 79 2.73 -2.18 2.03
N GLU A 80 2.92 -0.88 2.19
CA GLU A 80 2.04 0.17 1.68
C GLU A 80 2.82 0.98 0.64
N ILE A 81 2.32 1.06 -0.59
CA ILE A 81 3.05 1.59 -1.74
C ILE A 81 2.39 2.88 -2.22
N LYS A 82 3.16 3.97 -2.21
CA LYS A 82 2.70 5.28 -2.65
C LYS A 82 3.48 5.74 -3.87
N ASN A 83 2.89 5.57 -5.06
CA ASN A 83 3.41 6.18 -6.28
C ASN A 83 2.99 7.66 -6.36
N TYR A 84 3.76 8.52 -5.70
CA TYR A 84 3.51 9.96 -5.60
C TYR A 84 4.57 10.78 -6.34
N ARG A 85 4.28 12.08 -6.47
CA ARG A 85 5.21 13.10 -6.97
C ARG A 85 5.38 14.17 -5.90
N GLY A 86 6.55 14.81 -5.88
CA GLY A 86 6.86 15.93 -5.00
C GLY A 86 7.48 15.53 -3.66
N ASN A 87 7.72 16.53 -2.82
CA ASN A 87 8.41 16.37 -1.54
C ASN A 87 7.43 15.88 -0.46
N ILE A 88 7.79 14.81 0.24
CA ILE A 88 6.99 14.18 1.29
C ILE A 88 7.44 14.65 2.67
N TYR A 89 6.46 15.06 3.48
CA TYR A 89 6.60 15.49 4.86
C TYR A 89 5.59 14.75 5.74
N GLY A 90 6.02 14.29 6.91
CA GLY A 90 5.16 13.50 7.79
C GLY A 90 5.71 13.32 9.20
N ASP A 91 4.81 12.94 10.09
CA ASP A 91 5.11 12.51 11.45
C ASP A 91 4.13 11.39 11.77
N GLU A 92 4.60 10.27 12.30
CA GLU A 92 3.73 9.13 12.62
C GLU A 92 2.62 9.48 13.62
N ARG A 93 2.72 10.58 14.36
CA ARG A 93 1.74 11.00 15.36
C ARG A 93 0.49 11.65 14.77
N TYR A 94 0.55 12.14 13.53
CA TYR A 94 -0.58 12.83 12.89
C TYR A 94 -1.29 11.92 11.90
N ASN A 95 -2.62 12.06 11.81
CA ASN A 95 -3.47 11.30 10.89
C ASN A 95 -3.26 11.70 9.42
N GLU A 96 -2.71 12.88 9.16
CA GLU A 96 -2.44 13.40 7.84
C GLU A 96 -0.98 13.80 7.66
N TRP A 97 -0.46 13.49 6.48
CA TRP A 97 0.84 13.90 5.99
C TRP A 97 0.67 14.88 4.82
N LEU A 98 1.77 15.49 4.41
CA LEU A 98 1.78 16.50 3.37
C LEU A 98 2.72 16.12 2.24
N LYS A 99 2.27 16.31 0.99
CA LYS A 99 3.17 16.40 -0.15
C LYS A 99 3.17 17.80 -0.76
N VAL A 100 4.35 18.30 -1.11
CA VAL A 100 4.54 19.59 -1.79
C VAL A 100 4.95 19.30 -3.23
N LEU A 101 4.08 19.68 -4.18
CA LEU A 101 4.34 19.52 -5.60
C LEU A 101 5.36 20.55 -6.10
N ARG A 102 5.92 20.33 -7.30
CA ARG A 102 6.93 21.23 -7.90
C ARG A 102 6.45 22.69 -8.04
N ASN A 103 5.16 22.89 -8.23
CA ASN A 103 4.53 24.22 -8.30
C ASN A 103 4.19 24.82 -6.92
N GLY A 104 4.78 24.30 -5.83
CA GLY A 104 4.52 24.76 -4.47
C GLY A 104 3.20 24.29 -3.86
N LYS A 105 2.30 23.68 -4.64
CA LYS A 105 1.00 23.23 -4.13
C LYS A 105 1.16 22.19 -3.03
N LYS A 106 0.63 22.52 -1.85
CA LYS A 106 0.51 21.64 -0.68
C LYS A 106 -0.72 20.76 -0.83
N VAL A 107 -0.54 19.44 -0.76
CA VAL A 107 -1.63 18.46 -0.87
C VAL A 107 -1.57 17.53 0.34
N PRO A 108 -2.54 17.60 1.27
CA PRO A 108 -2.61 16.64 2.37
C PRO A 108 -2.99 15.25 1.84
N PHE A 109 -2.56 14.23 2.56
CA PHE A 109 -2.99 12.85 2.34
C PHE A 109 -2.94 12.07 3.65
N TYR A 110 -3.83 11.09 3.78
CA TYR A 110 -3.89 10.23 4.95
C TYR A 110 -2.54 9.55 5.23
N ASN A 111 -2.17 9.50 6.51
CA ASN A 111 -0.90 8.95 6.96
C ASN A 111 -0.79 7.46 6.57
N PRO A 112 0.17 7.09 5.70
CA PRO A 112 0.34 5.72 5.23
C PRO A 112 0.80 4.77 6.35
N VAL A 113 1.45 5.28 7.40
CA VAL A 113 1.81 4.48 8.58
C VAL A 113 0.55 3.99 9.29
N TRP A 114 -0.43 4.88 9.50
CA TRP A 114 -1.70 4.52 10.14
C TRP A 114 -2.54 3.61 9.25
N GLN A 115 -2.51 3.84 7.94
CA GLN A 115 -3.15 2.97 6.96
C GLN A 115 -2.61 1.53 7.09
N ASN A 116 -1.28 1.39 7.03
CA ASN A 116 -0.62 0.10 7.11
C ASN A 116 -0.74 -0.56 8.50
N GLU A 117 -0.88 0.24 9.56
CA GLU A 117 -1.18 -0.32 10.87
C GLU A 117 -2.59 -0.92 10.94
N GLY A 118 -3.56 -0.31 10.25
CA GLY A 118 -4.88 -0.91 10.05
C GLY A 118 -4.80 -2.26 9.32
N HIS A 119 -3.95 -2.35 8.29
CA HIS A 119 -3.66 -3.59 7.56
C HIS A 119 -3.09 -4.67 8.47
N ILE A 120 -2.07 -4.32 9.26
CA ILE A 120 -1.43 -5.22 10.23
C ILE A 120 -2.44 -5.71 11.28
N ARG A 121 -3.30 -4.84 11.79
CA ARG A 121 -4.35 -5.24 12.75
C ARG A 121 -5.35 -6.22 12.14
N ALA A 122 -5.73 -6.04 10.87
CA ALA A 122 -6.61 -6.98 10.19
C ALA A 122 -5.92 -8.34 9.95
N LEU A 123 -4.65 -8.32 9.55
CA LEU A 123 -3.82 -9.51 9.38
C LEU A 123 -3.70 -10.31 10.68
N LEU A 124 -3.35 -9.64 11.79
CA LEU A 124 -3.19 -10.28 13.10
C LEU A 124 -4.52 -10.79 13.69
N ARG A 125 -5.65 -10.21 13.29
CA ARG A 125 -6.96 -10.75 13.67
C ARG A 125 -7.27 -12.07 12.95
N LEU A 126 -6.89 -12.18 11.69
CA LEU A 126 -7.03 -13.43 10.93
C LEU A 126 -6.05 -14.49 11.42
N LEU A 127 -4.82 -14.09 11.74
CA LEU A 127 -3.73 -14.97 12.15
C LEU A 127 -3.24 -14.60 13.57
N PRO A 128 -4.06 -14.84 14.63
CA PRO A 128 -3.73 -14.45 16.00
C PRO A 128 -2.50 -15.17 16.57
N GLU A 129 -2.09 -16.28 15.97
CA GLU A 129 -0.87 -17.01 16.34
C GLU A 129 0.42 -16.24 16.01
N ILE A 130 0.35 -15.23 15.13
CA ILE A 130 1.52 -14.42 14.77
C ILE A 130 1.87 -13.44 15.89
N ASN A 131 3.09 -13.54 16.41
CA ASN A 131 3.62 -12.55 17.33
C ASN A 131 3.78 -11.18 16.63
N PRO A 132 3.11 -10.09 17.10
CA PRO A 132 3.20 -8.78 16.47
C PRO A 132 4.63 -8.19 16.39
N ARG A 133 5.55 -8.66 17.25
CA ARG A 133 6.96 -8.20 17.27
C ARG A 133 7.75 -8.63 16.04
N VAL A 134 7.28 -9.64 15.28
CA VAL A 134 7.93 -10.11 14.05
C VAL A 134 7.22 -9.65 12.78
N VAL A 135 6.25 -8.73 12.92
CA VAL A 135 5.59 -8.05 11.80
C VAL A 135 6.20 -6.66 11.61
N TYR A 136 6.55 -6.35 10.37
CA TYR A 136 7.30 -5.16 9.99
C TYR A 136 6.53 -4.33 8.97
N SER A 137 6.26 -3.08 9.31
CA SER A 137 5.56 -2.13 8.43
C SER A 137 6.56 -1.47 7.47
N ARG A 138 6.27 -1.48 6.17
CA ARG A 138 7.09 -0.87 5.13
C ARG A 138 6.24 0.10 4.31
N ILE A 139 6.51 1.39 4.49
CA ILE A 139 5.91 2.43 3.65
C ILE A 139 6.91 2.76 2.55
N VAL A 140 6.53 2.53 1.30
CA VAL A 140 7.41 2.67 0.14
C VAL A 140 6.90 3.80 -0.74
N PHE A 141 7.70 4.85 -0.88
CA PHE A 141 7.44 5.94 -1.81
C PHE A 141 8.19 5.71 -3.12
N CYS A 142 7.44 5.45 -4.19
CA CYS A 142 7.96 5.29 -5.55
C CYS A 142 7.58 6.48 -6.45
N GLY A 143 8.00 6.43 -7.70
CA GLY A 143 7.86 7.53 -8.65
C GLY A 143 8.76 8.72 -8.30
N SER A 144 8.42 9.91 -8.78
CA SER A 144 9.21 11.13 -8.60
C SER A 144 8.92 11.87 -7.28
N SER A 145 8.64 11.11 -6.23
CA SER A 145 8.52 11.63 -4.87
C SER A 145 9.85 11.58 -4.13
N GLU A 146 10.12 12.56 -3.27
CA GLU A 146 11.32 12.61 -2.43
C GLU A 146 10.93 12.73 -0.96
N ILE A 147 11.50 11.90 -0.10
CA ILE A 147 11.25 11.98 1.34
C ILE A 147 12.13 13.09 1.91
N LYS A 148 11.52 14.17 2.43
CA LYS A 148 12.28 15.32 2.98
C LYS A 148 12.35 15.28 4.50
N ARG A 149 11.21 15.29 5.19
CA ARG A 149 11.17 15.24 6.66
C ARG A 149 10.04 14.35 7.12
N VAL A 150 10.38 13.12 7.48
CA VAL A 150 9.46 12.14 8.03
C VAL A 150 9.98 11.65 9.38
N LYS A 151 9.17 11.79 10.43
CA LYS A 151 9.52 11.37 11.80
C LYS A 151 8.80 10.07 12.15
N ILE A 152 9.58 9.01 12.38
CA ILE A 152 9.12 7.67 12.78
C ILE A 152 9.90 7.25 14.02
N LYS A 153 9.23 7.00 15.16
CA LYS A 153 9.86 6.47 16.38
C LYS A 153 9.74 4.95 16.45
N ASN A 154 8.69 4.37 15.88
CA ASN A 154 8.49 2.92 15.92
C ASN A 154 9.54 2.18 15.06
N ARG A 155 10.46 1.46 15.71
CA ARG A 155 11.56 0.73 15.06
C ARG A 155 11.13 -0.38 14.08
N ARG A 156 9.88 -0.86 14.15
CA ARG A 156 9.34 -1.85 13.20
C ARG A 156 8.79 -1.22 11.92
N VAL A 157 8.54 0.09 11.94
CA VAL A 157 8.07 0.87 10.79
C VAL A 157 9.28 1.45 10.06
N GLN A 158 9.32 1.31 8.75
CA GLN A 158 10.29 2.01 7.91
C GLN A 158 9.56 2.73 6.78
N VAL A 159 9.94 3.99 6.57
CA VAL A 159 9.48 4.81 5.45
C VAL A 159 10.66 5.01 4.52
N LEU A 160 10.55 4.53 3.30
CA LEU A 160 11.68 4.32 2.40
C LEU A 160 11.34 4.79 0.98
N LYS A 161 12.36 5.23 0.25
CA LYS A 161 12.32 5.22 -1.21
C LYS A 161 12.44 3.78 -1.71
N ASP A 162 11.79 3.52 -2.83
CA ASP A 162 11.95 2.30 -3.63
C ASP A 162 13.42 1.96 -3.92
N THR A 163 14.24 2.97 -4.25
CA THR A 163 15.69 2.83 -4.48
C THR A 163 16.46 2.27 -3.28
N ASP A 164 16.04 2.59 -2.05
CA ASP A 164 16.65 2.08 -0.82
C ASP A 164 16.13 0.71 -0.39
N LEU A 165 14.94 0.33 -0.85
CA LEU A 165 14.20 -0.81 -0.33
C LEU A 165 14.97 -2.12 -0.53
N LYS A 166 15.50 -2.37 -1.74
CA LYS A 166 16.19 -3.61 -2.09
C LYS A 166 17.36 -3.90 -1.14
N ARG A 167 18.22 -2.90 -0.92
CA ARG A 167 19.39 -2.99 -0.05
C ARG A 167 18.98 -3.25 1.40
N LYS A 168 18.07 -2.45 1.95
CA LYS A 168 17.64 -2.55 3.35
C LYS A 168 16.91 -3.86 3.63
N LEU A 169 16.08 -4.32 2.69
CA LEU A 169 15.37 -5.60 2.80
C LEU A 169 16.35 -6.77 2.76
N LYS A 170 17.27 -6.81 1.78
CA LYS A 170 18.30 -7.86 1.70
C LYS A 170 19.11 -7.96 2.99
N TRP A 171 19.54 -6.82 3.53
CA TRP A 171 20.27 -6.78 4.81
C TRP A 171 19.41 -7.38 5.94
N LYS A 172 18.16 -6.95 6.07
CA LYS A 172 17.25 -7.46 7.11
C LYS A 172 17.00 -8.97 6.98
N LEU A 173 16.83 -9.47 5.75
CA LEU A 173 16.60 -10.89 5.48
C LEU A 173 17.85 -11.75 5.68
N ARG A 174 19.04 -11.21 5.41
CA ARG A 174 20.32 -11.92 5.61
C ARG A 174 20.69 -12.05 7.08
N PHE A 175 20.56 -10.99 7.87
CA PHE A 175 21.14 -10.91 9.21
C PHE A 175 20.15 -11.15 10.37
N SER A 176 18.87 -11.43 10.08
CA SER A 176 17.91 -11.78 11.14
C SER A 176 17.92 -13.29 11.41
N PHE A 177 17.70 -13.69 12.67
CA PHE A 177 17.38 -15.09 13.00
C PHE A 177 16.05 -15.53 12.40
N ASN A 178 15.89 -16.83 12.19
CA ASN A 178 14.60 -17.39 11.81
C ASN A 178 13.59 -17.22 12.96
N LYS A 179 12.39 -16.76 12.61
CA LYS A 179 11.22 -16.57 13.45
C LYS A 179 10.10 -17.55 13.12
N PHE A 180 10.13 -18.11 11.91
CA PHE A 180 9.15 -19.08 11.43
C PHE A 180 9.84 -20.27 10.76
N SER A 181 9.22 -21.44 10.92
CA SER A 181 9.47 -22.66 10.16
C SER A 181 8.83 -22.57 8.76
N GLY A 182 9.23 -23.45 7.84
CA GLY A 182 8.57 -23.55 6.54
C GLY A 182 7.09 -23.97 6.65
N LYS A 183 6.76 -24.82 7.63
CA LYS A 183 5.38 -25.28 7.87
C LYS A 183 4.47 -24.13 8.30
N GLU A 184 4.95 -23.25 9.18
CA GLU A 184 4.19 -22.05 9.58
C GLU A 184 3.96 -21.11 8.40
N LEU A 185 4.97 -20.87 7.55
CA LEU A 185 4.80 -20.02 6.37
C LEU A 185 3.78 -20.59 5.38
N ALA A 186 3.83 -21.90 5.12
CA ALA A 186 2.86 -22.56 4.24
C ALA A 186 1.44 -22.51 4.81
N LEU A 187 1.28 -22.63 6.13
CA LEU A 187 0.00 -22.45 6.81
C LEU A 187 -0.54 -21.02 6.61
N PHE A 188 0.30 -20.00 6.83
CA PHE A 188 -0.10 -18.60 6.66
C PHE A 188 -0.47 -18.29 5.21
N GLU A 189 0.34 -18.74 4.25
CA GLU A 189 0.05 -18.60 2.81
C GLU A 189 -1.31 -19.19 2.47
N ARG A 190 -1.56 -20.46 2.85
CA ARG A 190 -2.83 -21.13 2.57
C ARG A 190 -4.03 -20.38 3.13
N ARG A 191 -3.94 -19.88 4.37
CA ARG A 191 -5.01 -19.10 5.01
C ARG A 191 -5.21 -17.72 4.37
N LEU A 192 -4.18 -17.16 3.76
CA LEU A 192 -4.25 -15.83 3.14
C LEU A 192 -4.65 -15.88 1.65
N GLN A 193 -4.47 -17.03 1.00
CA GLN A 193 -4.70 -17.19 -0.44
C GLN A 193 -6.14 -16.85 -0.84
N GLU A 194 -7.13 -17.18 -0.01
CA GLU A 194 -8.55 -16.89 -0.28
C GLU A 194 -8.88 -15.38 -0.32
N PHE A 195 -8.02 -14.54 0.27
CA PHE A 195 -8.17 -13.09 0.27
C PHE A 195 -7.42 -12.41 -0.89
N THR A 196 -6.72 -13.19 -1.71
CA THR A 196 -6.06 -12.73 -2.94
C THR A 196 -7.02 -12.81 -4.12
N ASN A 197 -6.70 -12.13 -5.23
CA ASN A 197 -7.43 -12.25 -6.50
C ASN A 197 -8.94 -11.95 -6.43
N MET A 198 -9.37 -11.11 -5.49
CA MET A 198 -10.79 -10.78 -5.32
C MET A 198 -11.44 -10.21 -6.59
N ASN A 199 -12.70 -10.59 -6.81
CA ASN A 199 -13.47 -10.14 -7.97
C ASN A 199 -13.69 -8.61 -8.00
N GLY A 200 -14.07 -8.10 -9.17
CA GLY A 200 -14.31 -6.67 -9.37
C GLY A 200 -15.37 -6.05 -8.46
N LYS A 201 -16.32 -6.83 -7.93
CA LYS A 201 -17.34 -6.32 -6.99
C LYS A 201 -16.71 -5.93 -5.65
N VAL A 202 -15.87 -6.80 -5.08
CA VAL A 202 -15.16 -6.51 -3.83
C VAL A 202 -14.21 -5.34 -4.01
N LYS A 203 -13.41 -5.32 -5.09
CA LYS A 203 -12.51 -4.21 -5.40
C LYS A 203 -13.25 -2.87 -5.52
N ARG A 204 -14.42 -2.85 -6.18
CA ARG A 204 -15.26 -1.63 -6.29
C ARG A 204 -15.86 -1.21 -4.95
N LYS A 205 -16.37 -2.17 -4.15
CA LYS A 205 -16.91 -1.90 -2.81
C LYS A 205 -15.84 -1.29 -1.91
N HIS A 206 -14.64 -1.87 -1.92
CA HIS A 206 -13.48 -1.35 -1.19
C HIS A 206 -13.15 0.09 -1.63
N LYS A 207 -13.05 0.35 -2.94
CA LYS A 207 -12.80 1.71 -3.46
C LYS A 207 -13.84 2.74 -3.03
N LYS A 208 -15.13 2.35 -2.95
CA LYS A 208 -16.20 3.23 -2.46
C LYS A 208 -16.03 3.53 -0.98
N GLN A 209 -15.75 2.51 -0.16
CA GLN A 209 -15.49 2.64 1.28
C GLN A 209 -14.27 3.54 1.55
N VAL A 210 -13.15 3.35 0.84
CA VAL A 210 -11.96 4.19 1.03
C VAL A 210 -12.21 5.65 0.67
N LYS A 211 -13.10 5.92 -0.31
CA LYS A 211 -13.48 7.28 -0.67
C LYS A 211 -14.38 7.94 0.35
N SER A 212 -15.26 7.20 1.04
CA SER A 212 -16.14 7.77 2.07
C SER A 212 -15.45 8.06 3.40
N LEU A 213 -14.20 7.58 3.58
CA LEU A 213 -13.38 7.83 4.75
C LEU A 213 -12.42 9.03 4.58
N LYS A 214 -12.46 9.69 3.42
CA LYS A 214 -11.65 10.87 3.07
C LYS A 214 -12.54 12.08 2.93
#